data_AF-A0A8S3G309-F1
#
_entry.id   AF-A0A8S3G309-F1
#
_cell.length_a   1.000
_cell.length_b   1.000
_cell.length_c   1.000
_cell.angle_alpha   90.00
_cell.angle_beta   90.00
_cell.angle_gamma   90.00
#
_symmetry.space_group_name_H-M   'P 1'
#
loop_
_entity.id
_entity.type
_entity.pdbx_description
1 polymer ?
#
loop_
_entity_poly.entity_id
_entity_poly.type
_entity_poly.pdbx_seq_one_letter_code
_entity_poly.pdbx_strand_id
1 'polypeptide(L)'
;MNSVLQQLFMIQPLRTALLSVKIPLEYGDDEPEDDDLRRDTYDSYSDTKSSAKDKDNKTTVSPAKDVASDRNEYNIQILRQIQRIFGYLLESKLQFYIPRGFWKIFKFAGEPVNLRDQQDSVEFLNTVVDSVDEALKTLNLPQICSKVLGGKFADQKICKDCPHR
;
A
#
# COMPACT_ATOMS: atom_id res chain seq x y z
N MET A 1 -7.75 9.00 -3.00
CA MET A 1 -6.38 8.44 -3.19
C MET A 1 -5.36 9.52 -3.54
N ASN A 2 -5.48 10.22 -4.67
CA ASN A 2 -4.46 11.17 -5.14
C ASN A 2 -4.08 12.24 -4.12
N SER A 3 -5.06 12.88 -3.47
CA SER A 3 -4.80 13.91 -2.45
C SER A 3 -3.88 13.41 -1.35
N VAL A 4 -4.16 12.22 -0.80
CA VAL A 4 -3.37 11.58 0.25
C VAL A 4 -1.97 11.24 -0.26
N LEU A 5 -1.84 10.62 -1.43
CA LEU A 5 -0.54 10.26 -2.01
C LEU A 5 0.34 11.49 -2.24
N GLN A 6 -0.24 12.57 -2.75
CA GLN A 6 0.46 13.84 -2.95
C GLN A 6 0.87 14.46 -1.61
N GLN A 7 -0.01 14.47 -0.61
CA GLN A 7 0.33 14.97 0.73
C GLN A 7 1.48 14.17 1.36
N LEU A 8 1.44 12.84 1.30
CA LEU A 8 2.53 11.98 1.81
C LEU A 8 3.85 12.23 1.06
N PHE A 9 3.80 12.40 -0.26
CA PHE A 9 4.99 12.71 -1.08
C PHE A 9 5.66 14.03 -0.68
N MET A 10 4.87 15.02 -0.30
CA MET A 10 5.39 16.34 0.11
C MET A 10 6.11 16.30 1.48
N ILE A 11 5.93 15.26 2.28
CA ILE A 11 6.64 15.08 3.55
C ILE A 11 8.06 14.56 3.26
N GLN A 12 9.03 15.47 3.12
CA GLN A 12 10.39 15.15 2.69
C GLN A 12 11.06 14.01 3.49
N PRO A 13 11.02 13.96 4.84
CA PRO A 13 11.61 12.86 5.60
C PRO A 13 11.00 11.50 5.24
N LEU A 14 9.69 11.46 5.03
CA LEU A 14 8.96 10.26 4.64
C LEU A 14 9.33 9.85 3.22
N ARG A 15 9.24 10.77 2.25
CA ARG A 15 9.58 10.53 0.84
C ARG A 15 11.00 9.98 0.69
N THR A 16 11.99 10.67 1.26
CA THR A 16 13.40 10.26 1.13
C THR A 16 13.64 8.90 1.78
N ALA A 17 13.04 8.63 2.94
CA ALA A 17 13.20 7.36 3.61
C ALA A 17 12.55 6.22 2.79
N LEU A 18 11.32 6.39 2.29
CA LEU A 18 10.65 5.37 1.48
C LEU A 18 11.39 5.08 0.18
N LEU A 19 11.88 6.10 -0.54
CA LEU A 19 12.66 5.91 -1.76
C LEU A 19 14.03 5.24 -1.52
N SER A 20 14.57 5.30 -0.31
CA SER A 20 15.86 4.67 0.03
C SER A 20 15.76 3.17 0.35
N VAL A 21 14.55 2.65 0.54
CA VAL A 21 14.34 1.25 0.92
C VAL A 21 14.64 0.34 -0.27
N LYS A 22 15.54 -0.62 -0.07
CA LYS A 22 15.86 -1.64 -1.07
C LYS A 22 14.96 -2.85 -0.87
N ILE A 23 14.12 -3.14 -1.86
CA ILE A 23 13.26 -4.33 -1.86
C ILE A 23 14.05 -5.50 -2.50
N PRO A 24 14.20 -6.65 -1.81
CA PRO A 24 14.90 -7.81 -2.36
C PRO A 24 14.21 -8.36 -3.63
N LEU A 25 15.01 -8.93 -4.55
CA LEU A 25 14.52 -9.50 -5.81
C LEU A 25 13.60 -10.72 -5.62
N GLU A 26 13.66 -11.39 -4.46
CA GLU A 26 12.80 -12.54 -4.13
C GLU A 26 11.31 -12.17 -4.09
N TYR A 27 10.99 -10.88 -3.91
CA TYR A 27 9.64 -10.36 -3.96
C TYR A 27 9.21 -9.94 -5.37
N GLY A 28 9.86 -10.45 -6.43
CA GLY A 28 9.47 -10.48 -7.85
C GLY A 28 8.88 -9.21 -8.48
N ASP A 29 9.48 -8.66 -9.54
CA ASP A 29 8.83 -7.61 -10.36
C ASP A 29 8.03 -8.27 -11.49
N ASP A 30 6.84 -8.79 -11.14
CA ASP A 30 6.01 -9.56 -12.07
C ASP A 30 5.32 -8.70 -13.15
N GLU A 31 5.47 -7.37 -13.10
CA GLU A 31 4.86 -6.50 -14.10
C GLU A 31 5.90 -6.05 -15.13
N PRO A 32 5.72 -6.41 -16.42
CA PRO A 32 6.48 -5.74 -17.47
C PRO A 32 6.23 -4.24 -17.35
N GLU A 33 7.30 -3.45 -17.51
CA GLU A 33 7.14 -2.03 -17.79
C GLU A 33 6.27 -1.92 -19.03
N ASP A 34 5.00 -1.55 -18.83
CA ASP A 34 4.11 -1.17 -19.91
C ASP A 34 4.62 0.20 -20.40
N ASP A 35 5.77 0.13 -21.09
CA ASP A 35 6.38 1.23 -21.79
C ASP A 35 5.50 1.54 -22.99
N ASP A 36 4.98 2.75 -22.96
CA ASP A 36 4.55 3.54 -24.10
C ASP A 36 3.20 3.24 -24.80
N LEU A 37 2.38 4.31 -24.84
CA LEU A 37 1.50 4.68 -25.97
C LEU A 37 0.17 3.96 -26.22
N ARG A 38 -0.60 3.54 -25.20
CA ARG A 38 -2.06 3.36 -25.40
C ARG A 38 -2.87 4.34 -24.55
N ARG A 39 -3.26 5.42 -25.23
CA ARG A 39 -4.10 6.54 -24.74
C ARG A 39 -5.57 6.16 -24.53
N ASP A 40 -6.01 4.94 -24.87
CA ASP A 40 -7.44 4.68 -25.13
C ASP A 40 -8.12 3.63 -24.22
N THR A 41 -7.52 3.20 -23.11
CA THR A 41 -8.17 2.24 -22.21
C THR A 41 -8.22 2.72 -20.76
N TYR A 42 -8.91 3.85 -20.54
CA TYR A 42 -9.45 4.16 -19.21
C TYR A 42 -10.71 3.30 -18.91
N ASP A 43 -11.42 2.85 -19.95
CA ASP A 43 -12.70 2.12 -19.81
C ASP A 43 -12.57 0.60 -19.60
N SER A 44 -11.39 0.00 -19.79
CA SER A 44 -11.26 -1.47 -19.75
C SER A 44 -11.01 -2.05 -18.35
N TYR A 45 -10.79 -1.22 -17.32
CA TYR A 45 -10.53 -1.72 -15.96
C TYR A 45 -11.80 -2.10 -15.18
N SER A 46 -12.99 -1.87 -15.74
CA SER A 46 -14.26 -2.14 -15.05
C SER A 46 -14.92 -3.49 -15.40
N ASP A 47 -14.24 -4.40 -16.12
CA ASP A 47 -14.90 -5.63 -16.60
C ASP A 47 -14.06 -6.92 -16.51
N THR A 48 -13.21 -7.06 -15.50
CA THR A 48 -12.77 -8.40 -15.09
C THR A 48 -13.78 -9.00 -14.12
N LYS A 49 -14.85 -9.58 -14.66
CA LYS A 49 -15.36 -10.84 -14.10
C LYS A 49 -14.22 -11.85 -14.23
N SER A 50 -13.40 -11.97 -13.19
CA SER A 50 -12.46 -13.07 -13.06
C SER A 50 -13.26 -14.36 -12.97
N SER A 51 -13.39 -15.03 -14.11
CA SER A 51 -13.76 -16.44 -14.16
C SER A 51 -12.74 -17.20 -13.32
N ALA A 52 -13.19 -17.74 -12.19
CA ALA A 52 -12.42 -18.67 -11.38
C ALA A 52 -11.86 -19.76 -12.29
N LYS A 53 -10.55 -19.80 -12.45
CA LYS A 53 -9.86 -21.01 -12.88
C LYS A 53 -9.42 -21.69 -11.60
N ASP A 54 -10.23 -22.67 -11.19
CA ASP A 54 -9.83 -23.69 -10.24
C ASP A 54 -8.48 -24.26 -10.67
N LYS A 55 -7.44 -23.97 -9.89
CA LYS A 55 -6.26 -24.82 -9.82
C LYS A 55 -6.38 -25.58 -8.51
N ASP A 56 -6.88 -26.81 -8.64
CA ASP A 56 -6.69 -27.87 -7.66
C ASP A 56 -5.25 -27.84 -7.14
N ASN A 57 -5.06 -27.49 -5.87
CA ASN A 57 -3.84 -27.86 -5.18
C ASN A 57 -4.18 -28.51 -3.84
N LYS A 58 -3.71 -29.74 -3.74
CA LYS A 58 -4.05 -30.75 -2.74
C LYS A 58 -3.40 -30.39 -1.41
N THR A 59 -4.23 -30.22 -0.40
CA THR A 59 -3.90 -29.98 1.00
C THR A 59 -2.71 -30.80 1.49
N THR A 60 -1.66 -30.10 1.91
CA THR A 60 -0.81 -30.55 3.03
C THR A 60 -0.71 -29.41 4.04
N VAL A 61 -0.93 -29.75 5.30
CA VAL A 61 -1.35 -28.85 6.38
C VAL A 61 -0.18 -28.01 6.92
N SER A 62 -0.29 -26.68 6.82
CA SER A 62 0.34 -25.68 7.72
C SER A 62 -0.33 -24.29 7.58
N PRO A 63 -1.60 -24.10 8.01
CA PRO A 63 -2.45 -22.99 7.57
C PRO A 63 -2.02 -21.58 8.02
N ALA A 64 -1.15 -21.44 9.01
CA ALA A 64 -0.79 -20.13 9.57
C ALA A 64 0.42 -19.46 8.87
N LYS A 65 1.31 -20.24 8.26
CA LYS A 65 2.53 -19.70 7.63
C LYS A 65 2.24 -19.14 6.24
N ASP A 66 1.38 -19.80 5.48
CA ASP A 66 1.06 -19.43 4.10
C ASP A 66 0.29 -18.09 4.04
N VAL A 67 -0.72 -17.91 4.89
CA VAL A 67 -1.50 -16.66 4.97
C VAL A 67 -0.65 -15.45 5.40
N ALA A 68 0.29 -15.67 6.33
CA ALA A 68 1.20 -14.62 6.78
C ALA A 68 2.20 -14.22 5.67
N SER A 69 2.66 -15.21 4.90
CA SER A 69 3.53 -14.99 3.74
C SER A 69 2.82 -14.14 2.67
N ASP A 70 1.58 -14.50 2.31
CA ASP A 70 0.80 -13.79 1.30
C ASP A 70 0.54 -12.32 1.70
N ARG A 71 0.25 -12.08 2.98
CA ARG A 71 0.03 -10.71 3.48
C ARG A 71 1.30 -9.88 3.47
N ASN A 72 2.43 -10.48 3.82
CA ASN A 72 3.73 -9.81 3.78
C ASN A 72 4.12 -9.44 2.36
N GLU A 73 3.90 -10.34 1.40
CA GLU A 73 4.13 -10.10 -0.01
C GLU A 73 3.24 -8.97 -0.54
N TYR A 74 1.94 -8.98 -0.22
CA TYR A 74 1.03 -7.88 -0.55
C TYR A 74 1.54 -6.52 -0.05
N ASN A 75 1.93 -6.44 1.23
CA ASN A 75 2.44 -5.20 1.82
C ASN A 75 3.71 -4.70 1.10
N ILE A 76 4.62 -5.61 0.74
CA ILE A 76 5.84 -5.27 -0.01
C ILE A 76 5.50 -4.78 -1.42
N GLN A 77 4.52 -5.39 -2.10
CA GLN A 77 4.03 -4.92 -3.39
C GLN A 77 3.44 -3.50 -3.29
N ILE A 78 2.66 -3.21 -2.24
CA ILE A 78 2.15 -1.85 -1.97
C ILE A 78 3.31 -0.87 -1.80
N LEU A 79 4.31 -1.20 -0.97
CA LEU A 79 5.50 -0.35 -0.80
C LEU A 79 6.19 -0.07 -2.13
N ARG A 80 6.37 -1.08 -2.99
CA ARG A 80 6.98 -0.90 -4.31
C ARG A 80 6.17 0.04 -5.19
N GLN A 81 4.85 -0.11 -5.23
CA GLN A 81 4.00 0.78 -6.03
C GLN A 81 4.04 2.22 -5.50
N ILE A 82 4.10 2.42 -4.18
CA ILE A 82 4.31 3.75 -3.58
C ILE A 82 5.68 4.33 -3.99
N GLN A 83 6.75 3.54 -3.94
CA GLN A 83 8.07 3.96 -4.41
C GLN A 83 8.05 4.36 -5.89
N ARG A 84 7.34 3.60 -6.74
CA ARG A 84 7.21 3.91 -8.17
C ARG A 84 6.46 5.22 -8.38
N ILE A 85 5.32 5.42 -7.70
CA ILE A 85 4.59 6.70 -7.72
C ILE A 85 5.51 7.84 -7.30
N PHE A 86 6.23 7.70 -6.18
CA PHE A 86 7.12 8.74 -5.68
C PHE A 86 8.30 9.01 -6.62
N GLY A 87 8.85 7.98 -7.28
CA GLY A 87 9.89 8.12 -8.29
C GLY A 87 9.41 8.94 -9.49
N TYR A 88 8.22 8.62 -10.04
CA TYR A 88 7.63 9.42 -11.12
C TYR A 88 7.31 10.85 -10.68
N LEU A 89 6.78 11.05 -9.47
CA LEU A 89 6.51 12.40 -8.97
C LEU A 89 7.79 13.22 -8.75
N LEU A 90 8.92 12.57 -8.47
CA LEU A 90 10.19 13.24 -8.23
C LEU A 90 10.92 13.59 -9.52
N GLU A 91 10.94 12.69 -10.50
CA GLU A 91 11.85 12.77 -11.66
C GLU A 91 11.14 12.91 -13.03
N SER A 92 9.84 12.60 -13.11
CA SER A 92 9.13 12.63 -14.39
C SER A 92 9.01 14.05 -14.95
N LYS A 93 9.17 14.18 -16.26
CA LYS A 93 8.90 15.42 -17.01
C LYS A 93 7.46 15.52 -17.51
N LEU A 94 6.65 14.48 -17.30
CA LEU A 94 5.26 14.45 -17.71
C LEU A 94 4.40 15.32 -16.78
N GLN A 95 3.27 15.81 -17.30
CA GLN A 95 2.32 16.59 -16.50
C GLN A 95 1.68 15.76 -15.38
N PHE A 96 1.55 14.44 -15.56
CA PHE A 96 0.96 13.54 -14.58
C PHE A 96 1.49 12.11 -14.77
N TYR A 97 1.26 11.26 -13.76
CA TYR A 97 1.53 9.82 -13.78
C TYR A 97 0.24 9.04 -13.52
N ILE A 98 0.05 7.92 -14.24
CA ILE A 98 -1.10 7.02 -14.05
C ILE A 98 -0.61 5.78 -13.28
N PRO A 99 -0.97 5.60 -12.00
CA PRO A 99 -0.45 4.52 -11.17
C PRO A 99 -1.24 3.21 -11.35
N ARG A 100 -1.27 2.67 -12.58
CA ARG A 100 -2.04 1.46 -12.91
C ARG A 100 -1.68 0.24 -12.04
N GLY A 101 -0.38 0.04 -11.78
CA GLY A 101 0.10 -1.05 -10.93
C GLY A 101 -0.44 -0.95 -9.51
N PHE A 102 -0.47 0.26 -8.94
CA PHE A 102 -1.07 0.52 -7.63
C PHE A 102 -2.57 0.16 -7.63
N TRP A 103 -3.32 0.59 -8.63
CA TRP A 103 -4.76 0.31 -8.72
C TRP A 103 -5.09 -1.18 -8.83
N LYS A 104 -4.26 -1.96 -9.54
CA LYS A 104 -4.44 -3.40 -9.72
C LYS A 104 -4.23 -4.18 -8.41
N ILE A 105 -3.28 -3.74 -7.58
CA ILE A 105 -2.86 -4.46 -6.37
C ILE A 105 -3.64 -3.99 -5.16
N PHE A 106 -3.90 -2.68 -5.03
CA PHE A 106 -4.47 -2.09 -3.83
C PHE A 106 -5.87 -2.63 -3.54
N LYS A 107 -6.05 -3.13 -2.31
CA LYS A 107 -7.31 -3.65 -1.79
C LYS A 107 -7.80 -2.77 -0.65
N PHE A 108 -9.11 -2.61 -0.57
CA PHE A 108 -9.77 -1.88 0.51
C PHE A 108 -10.61 -2.87 1.30
N ALA A 109 -10.38 -2.95 2.61
CA ALA A 109 -10.99 -3.97 3.49
C ALA A 109 -10.86 -5.43 2.97
N GLY A 110 -9.78 -5.73 2.23
CA GLY A 110 -9.53 -7.07 1.65
C GLY A 110 -10.12 -7.29 0.25
N GLU A 111 -11.00 -6.40 -0.22
CA GLU A 111 -11.64 -6.49 -1.54
C GLU A 111 -10.91 -5.63 -2.59
N PRO A 112 -10.88 -6.06 -3.86
CA PRO A 112 -10.39 -5.23 -4.96
C PRO A 112 -11.15 -3.91 -5.06
N VAL A 113 -10.44 -2.81 -5.32
CA VAL A 113 -11.06 -1.49 -5.40
C VAL A 113 -11.71 -1.26 -6.75
N ASN A 114 -13.00 -0.91 -6.75
CA ASN A 114 -13.65 -0.29 -7.90
C ASN A 114 -13.25 1.19 -7.99
N LEU A 115 -12.49 1.56 -9.03
CA LEU A 115 -11.99 2.92 -9.22
C LEU A 115 -13.08 3.96 -9.53
N ARG A 116 -14.30 3.51 -9.84
CA ARG A 116 -15.46 4.39 -10.04
C ARG A 116 -16.14 4.78 -8.74
N ASP A 117 -15.85 4.07 -7.64
CA ASP A 117 -16.46 4.32 -6.34
C ASP A 117 -15.61 5.29 -5.51
N GLN A 118 -16.29 6.22 -4.83
CA GLN A 118 -15.63 7.15 -3.93
C GLN A 118 -15.29 6.45 -2.61
N GLN A 119 -14.02 6.51 -2.23
CA GLN A 119 -13.51 5.92 -0.98
C GLN A 119 -13.16 7.02 0.02
N ASP A 120 -13.29 6.72 1.32
CA ASP A 120 -12.84 7.62 2.39
C ASP A 120 -11.31 7.81 2.33
N SER A 121 -10.89 9.07 2.27
CA SER A 121 -9.47 9.44 2.27
C SER A 121 -8.72 9.06 3.55
N VAL A 122 -9.38 9.07 4.70
CA VAL A 122 -8.76 8.73 5.99
C VAL A 122 -8.54 7.23 6.08
N GLU A 123 -9.52 6.44 5.66
CA GLU A 123 -9.37 4.98 5.62
C GLU A 123 -8.31 4.55 4.60
N PHE A 124 -8.27 5.21 3.43
CA PHE A 124 -7.19 5.01 2.46
C PHE A 124 -5.82 5.34 3.06
N LEU A 125 -5.70 6.47 3.77
CA LEU A 125 -4.46 6.87 4.45
C LEU A 125 -4.01 5.81 5.45
N ASN A 126 -4.91 5.38 6.34
CA ASN A 126 -4.59 4.38 7.36
C ASN A 126 -4.14 3.06 6.72
N THR A 127 -4.87 2.60 5.69
CA THR A 127 -4.53 1.37 4.97
C THR A 127 -3.15 1.44 4.33
N VAL A 128 -2.82 2.55 3.65
CA VAL A 128 -1.50 2.74 3.03
C VAL A 128 -0.39 2.81 4.07
N VAL A 129 -0.59 3.58 5.15
CA VAL A 129 0.40 3.73 6.23
C VAL A 129 0.69 2.39 6.90
N ASP A 130 -0.35 1.64 7.23
CA ASP A 130 -0.24 0.34 7.89
C ASP A 130 0.44 -0.68 6.97
N SER A 131 0.05 -0.77 5.69
CA SER A 131 0.69 -1.66 4.72
C SER A 131 2.16 -1.32 4.50
N VAL A 132 2.51 -0.04 4.42
CA VAL A 132 3.91 0.40 4.29
C VAL A 132 4.72 0.03 5.53
N ASP A 133 4.22 0.29 6.74
CA ASP A 133 4.95 -0.03 7.97
C ASP A 133 5.09 -1.54 8.19
N GLU A 134 4.08 -2.35 7.84
CA GLU A 134 4.21 -3.81 7.88
C GLU A 134 5.16 -4.36 6.81
N ALA A 135 5.25 -3.72 5.63
CA ALA A 135 6.27 -4.04 4.64
C ALA A 135 7.68 -3.76 5.17
N LEU A 136 7.90 -2.58 5.76
CA LEU A 136 9.19 -2.20 6.36
C LEU A 136 9.58 -3.18 7.47
N LYS A 137 8.62 -3.55 8.32
CA LYS A 137 8.83 -4.54 9.39
C LYS A 137 9.20 -5.92 8.83
N THR A 138 8.57 -6.36 7.74
CA THR A 138 8.93 -7.61 7.05
C THR A 138 10.37 -7.56 6.54
N LEU A 139 10.81 -6.39 6.06
CA LEU A 139 12.18 -6.13 5.62
C LEU A 139 13.17 -5.87 6.78
N ASN A 140 12.74 -6.04 8.04
CA ASN A 140 13.52 -5.73 9.25
C ASN A 140 13.99 -4.26 9.33
N LEU A 141 13.19 -3.34 8.80
CA LEU A 141 13.43 -1.90 8.84
C LEU A 141 12.51 -1.21 9.85
N PRO A 142 12.89 -0.02 10.35
CA PRO A 142 12.01 0.78 11.20
C PRO A 142 10.73 1.19 10.48
N GLN A 143 9.62 1.21 11.21
CA GLN A 143 8.31 1.70 10.75
C GLN A 143 8.34 3.23 10.58
N ILE A 144 8.70 3.69 9.38
CA ILE A 144 8.95 5.10 9.08
C ILE A 144 7.67 5.92 9.20
N CYS A 145 6.52 5.41 8.76
CA CYS A 145 5.27 6.16 8.80
C CYS A 145 4.87 6.43 10.25
N SER A 146 4.87 5.40 11.09
CA SER A 146 4.63 5.52 12.54
C SER A 146 5.62 6.46 13.22
N LYS A 147 6.89 6.46 12.81
CA LYS A 147 7.91 7.36 13.37
C LYS A 147 7.68 8.83 13.00
N VAL A 148 7.21 9.10 11.79
CA VAL A 148 7.05 10.47 11.25
C VAL A 148 5.67 11.05 11.56
N LEU A 149 4.62 10.25 11.46
CA LEU A 149 3.22 10.67 11.57
C LEU A 149 2.60 10.31 12.93
N GLY A 150 3.17 9.34 13.64
CA GLY A 150 2.61 8.80 14.87
C GLY A 150 2.76 9.74 16.07
N GLY A 151 1.78 9.67 16.97
CA GLY A 151 1.78 10.34 18.27
C GLY A 151 1.29 9.40 19.37
N LYS A 152 1.31 9.86 20.62
CA LYS A 152 0.78 9.12 21.77
C LYS A 152 -0.11 10.04 22.60
N PHE A 153 -1.28 9.54 22.96
CA PHE A 153 -2.15 10.19 23.93
C PHE A 153 -1.92 9.61 25.32
N ALA A 154 -2.03 10.45 26.35
CA ALA A 154 -2.20 10.00 27.72
C ALA A 154 -3.70 10.05 28.05
N ASP A 155 -4.39 8.91 27.92
CA ASP A 155 -5.79 8.79 28.34
C ASP A 155 -5.84 8.67 29.87
N GLN A 156 -6.16 9.78 30.54
CA GLN A 156 -6.17 9.87 31.99
C GLN A 156 -7.59 9.74 32.52
N LYS A 157 -7.81 8.75 33.38
CA LYS A 157 -9.12 8.49 33.99
C LYS A 157 -9.12 9.00 35.42
N ILE A 158 -9.49 10.26 35.58
CA ILE A 158 -9.52 10.92 36.90
C ILE A 158 -10.86 10.63 37.57
N CYS A 159 -10.86 9.83 38.63
CA CYS A 159 -12.05 9.57 39.41
C CYS A 159 -12.49 10.84 40.17
N LYS A 160 -13.79 11.17 40.12
CA LYS A 160 -14.32 12.34 40.85
C LYS A 160 -14.61 12.03 42.33
N ASP A 161 -14.97 10.78 42.61
CA ASP A 161 -15.50 10.37 43.93
C ASP A 161 -14.49 9.54 44.75
N CYS A 162 -13.29 9.29 44.23
CA CYS A 162 -12.23 8.56 44.95
C CYS A 162 -10.83 9.02 44.48
N PRO A 163 -9.76 8.80 45.26
CA PRO A 163 -8.44 9.39 45.00
C PRO A 163 -7.62 8.71 43.88
N HIS A 164 -8.22 7.81 43.10
CA HIS A 164 -7.54 7.10 42.01
C HIS A 164 -7.44 7.96 40.74
N ARG A 165 -6.39 7.72 39.95
CA ARG A 165 -6.12 8.34 38.64
C ARG A 165 -5.48 7.34 37.69
#